data_AF-A0A180F6Z6-F1
#
_entry.id   AF-A0A180F6Z6-F1
#
_cell.length_a   1.000
_cell.length_b   1.000
_cell.length_c   1.000
_cell.angle_alpha   90.00
_cell.angle_beta   90.00
_cell.angle_gamma   90.00
#
_symmetry.space_group_name_H-M   'P 1'
#
loop_
_entity.id
_entity.type
_entity.pdbx_description
1 polymer ?
#
loop_
_entity_poly.entity_id
_entity_poly.type
_entity_poly.pdbx_seq_one_letter_code
_entity_poly.pdbx_strand_id
1 'polypeptide(L)'
;MSDSEKKSGVNKNEWDDPFVVTSPTQLGEGRQAVNGTINEVDIYPEGCIYVKSKALNLHIKKLVIFDSDKPSGQSNYHFGIFGTDGNEQIAPRALDGKPGAAGATGNSGASQWKPTPGLTGQNGKDGENGRDGKNGISSLDAIIQIDEIEFKRGEMGDIVFYARPGDGGDGGNGGDGGNGGNGGNGGNGTEPACVPTDGADGGTGGKGGNGGTGGDGGNGANGSNILIKVPAIYEQYIKWQSDTSVGGHKGNGGAKGSGGQAGRGGHGGKNGGCPQGKQGNDGVRGEDGAPGKDGTGNTGNSGAASVITINTL
;
A
#
# COMPACT_ATOMS: atom_id res chain seq x y z
N MET A 1 17.62 -23.74 20.76
CA MET A 1 16.32 -23.10 20.50
C MET A 1 15.27 -24.07 21.04
N SER A 2 14.65 -23.72 22.16
CA SER A 2 13.69 -24.58 22.87
C SER A 2 12.31 -24.42 22.26
N ASP A 3 11.65 -25.55 22.02
CA ASP A 3 10.29 -25.72 21.47
C ASP A 3 9.16 -25.23 22.42
N SER A 4 9.39 -24.17 23.21
CA SER A 4 8.45 -23.68 24.21
C SER A 4 7.62 -22.47 23.79
N GLU A 5 7.63 -22.06 22.52
CA GLU A 5 6.88 -20.90 22.02
C GLU A 5 5.85 -21.23 20.93
N LYS A 6 5.24 -22.43 20.98
CA LYS A 6 3.94 -22.63 20.34
C LYS A 6 2.86 -21.98 21.20
N LYS A 7 2.73 -20.66 21.01
CA LYS A 7 1.67 -19.80 21.55
C LYS A 7 0.32 -20.51 21.44
N SER A 8 -0.34 -20.56 22.58
CA SER A 8 -1.66 -21.11 22.81
C SER A 8 -2.66 -20.59 21.77
N GLY A 9 -2.98 -21.42 20.78
CA GLY A 9 -4.26 -21.33 20.09
C GLY A 9 -5.34 -21.67 21.12
N VAL A 10 -5.87 -20.64 21.78
CA VAL A 10 -6.96 -20.79 22.73
C VAL A 10 -8.21 -21.18 21.93
N ASN A 11 -8.47 -22.48 21.90
CA ASN A 11 -9.67 -23.08 21.36
C ASN A 11 -10.79 -22.94 22.42
N LYS A 12 -11.23 -21.71 22.73
CA LYS A 12 -12.29 -21.44 23.72
C LYS A 12 -13.65 -21.37 23.04
N ASN A 13 -14.41 -22.47 23.13
CA ASN A 13 -15.88 -22.42 23.01
C ASN A 13 -16.55 -22.04 24.35
N GLU A 14 -15.75 -21.67 25.35
CA GLU A 14 -16.21 -21.22 26.64
C GLU A 14 -15.70 -19.79 26.82
N TRP A 15 -16.64 -18.84 26.73
CA TRP A 15 -16.42 -17.50 27.25
C TRP A 15 -16.20 -17.65 28.75
N ASP A 16 -15.18 -17.00 29.30
CA ASP A 16 -14.99 -16.97 30.75
C ASP A 16 -16.27 -16.37 31.40
N ASP A 17 -16.61 -16.79 32.62
CA ASP A 17 -17.80 -16.33 33.33
C ASP A 17 -17.39 -15.76 34.70
N PRO A 18 -17.38 -14.44 34.91
CA PRO A 18 -17.73 -13.40 33.93
C PRO A 18 -16.66 -13.24 32.81
N PHE A 19 -17.08 -12.76 31.65
CA PHE A 19 -16.20 -12.37 30.56
C PHE A 19 -15.68 -10.96 30.83
N VAL A 20 -14.45 -10.88 31.33
CA VAL A 20 -13.84 -9.62 31.79
C VAL A 20 -13.11 -8.91 30.66
N VAL A 21 -13.47 -7.65 30.40
CA VAL A 21 -12.90 -6.81 29.34
C VAL A 21 -12.25 -5.59 29.97
N THR A 22 -10.92 -5.61 30.05
CA THR A 22 -10.08 -4.54 30.62
C THR A 22 -9.24 -3.81 29.57
N SER A 23 -9.31 -4.25 28.30
CA SER A 23 -8.63 -3.64 27.17
C SER A 23 -9.38 -3.99 25.87
N PRO A 24 -9.08 -3.33 24.73
CA PRO A 24 -9.71 -3.64 23.45
C PRO A 24 -9.59 -5.13 23.10
N THR A 25 -10.72 -5.81 23.01
CA THR A 25 -10.82 -7.26 22.84
C THR A 25 -11.54 -7.60 21.54
N GLN A 26 -10.80 -8.20 20.59
CA GLN A 26 -11.38 -8.65 19.32
C GLN A 26 -12.11 -9.98 19.51
N LEU A 27 -13.37 -10.04 19.06
CA LEU A 27 -14.11 -11.28 19.01
C LEU A 27 -13.81 -12.08 17.74
N GLY A 28 -13.66 -13.40 17.93
CA GLY A 28 -13.70 -14.37 16.85
C GLY A 28 -12.46 -14.41 15.96
N GLU A 29 -11.26 -14.11 16.45
CA GLU A 29 -10.01 -14.34 15.69
C GLU A 29 -10.02 -15.73 15.02
N GLY A 30 -9.63 -15.78 13.74
CA GLY A 30 -9.62 -17.02 12.94
C GLY A 30 -11.00 -17.62 12.55
N ARG A 31 -12.14 -17.05 12.99
CA ARG A 31 -13.50 -17.54 12.67
C ARG A 31 -14.18 -16.74 11.55
N GLN A 32 -15.12 -17.34 10.83
CA GLN A 32 -15.94 -16.63 9.82
C GLN A 32 -17.14 -15.89 10.43
N ALA A 33 -17.62 -16.32 11.59
CA ALA A 33 -18.71 -15.70 12.33
C ALA A 33 -18.48 -15.84 13.84
N VAL A 34 -19.09 -14.94 14.61
CA VAL A 34 -19.12 -14.96 16.07
C VAL A 34 -20.56 -15.19 16.49
N ASN A 35 -20.85 -16.36 17.05
CA ASN A 35 -22.15 -16.70 17.59
C ASN A 35 -21.97 -17.18 19.03
N GLY A 36 -22.75 -16.66 19.97
CA GLY A 36 -22.69 -17.14 21.34
C GLY A 36 -23.59 -16.40 22.31
N THR A 37 -23.84 -17.06 23.43
CA THR A 37 -24.44 -16.46 24.62
C THR A 37 -23.37 -16.34 25.70
N ILE A 38 -23.28 -15.18 26.33
CA ILE A 38 -22.40 -14.91 27.48
C ILE A 38 -23.30 -14.61 28.68
N ASN A 39 -23.03 -15.26 29.81
CA ASN A 39 -23.83 -15.07 31.02
C ASN A 39 -23.59 -13.66 31.59
N GLU A 40 -22.35 -13.29 31.82
CA GLU A 40 -21.99 -11.96 32.33
C GLU A 40 -20.78 -11.40 31.58
N VAL A 41 -20.87 -10.12 31.20
CA VAL A 41 -19.78 -9.36 30.57
C VAL A 41 -19.46 -8.17 31.46
N ASP A 42 -18.22 -8.09 31.92
CA ASP A 42 -17.73 -7.01 32.74
C ASP A 42 -16.83 -6.10 31.91
N ILE A 43 -17.29 -4.90 31.58
CA ILE A 43 -16.50 -3.89 30.86
C ILE A 43 -15.93 -2.89 31.86
N TYR A 44 -14.60 -2.94 32.01
CA TYR A 44 -13.82 -2.00 32.80
C TYR A 44 -13.43 -0.77 31.98
N PRO A 45 -12.98 0.33 32.63
CA PRO A 45 -12.39 1.46 31.92
C PRO A 45 -11.32 1.00 30.92
N GLU A 46 -11.28 1.64 29.74
CA GLU A 46 -10.40 1.27 28.59
C GLU A 46 -10.78 -0.04 27.88
N GLY A 47 -11.68 -0.85 28.45
CA GLY A 47 -12.21 -2.05 27.83
C GLY A 47 -13.22 -1.74 26.71
N CYS A 48 -13.05 -2.40 25.57
CA CYS A 48 -14.07 -2.43 24.54
C CYS A 48 -14.09 -3.79 23.85
N ILE A 49 -15.26 -4.19 23.36
CA ILE A 49 -15.43 -5.40 22.56
C ILE A 49 -15.58 -4.98 21.11
N TYR A 50 -14.87 -5.63 20.20
CA TYR A 50 -15.08 -5.36 18.78
C TYR A 50 -15.01 -6.60 17.90
N VAL A 51 -15.66 -6.52 16.75
CA VAL A 51 -15.60 -7.52 15.68
C VAL A 51 -15.17 -6.85 14.39
N LYS A 52 -14.42 -7.57 13.55
CA LYS A 52 -13.91 -7.06 12.28
C LYS A 52 -14.24 -8.00 11.13
N SER A 53 -15.01 -7.52 10.16
CA SER A 53 -15.43 -8.21 8.92
C SER A 53 -16.02 -9.61 9.15
N LYS A 54 -16.84 -9.77 10.20
CA LYS A 54 -17.48 -11.04 10.58
C LYS A 54 -18.91 -10.82 11.00
N ALA A 55 -19.78 -11.77 10.68
CA ALA A 55 -21.15 -11.76 11.18
C ALA A 55 -21.14 -11.99 12.69
N LEU A 56 -21.98 -11.25 13.42
CA LEU A 56 -22.08 -11.32 14.87
C LEU A 56 -23.51 -11.66 15.29
N ASN A 57 -23.67 -12.69 16.11
CA ASN A 57 -24.90 -12.96 16.84
C ASN A 57 -24.54 -13.21 18.31
N LEU A 58 -24.63 -12.15 19.11
CA LEU A 58 -24.19 -12.13 20.49
C LEU A 58 -25.38 -11.91 21.40
N HIS A 59 -25.55 -12.80 22.37
CA HIS A 59 -26.54 -12.65 23.43
C HIS A 59 -25.81 -12.52 24.77
N ILE A 60 -26.01 -11.40 25.45
CA ILE A 60 -25.43 -11.11 26.76
C ILE A 60 -26.58 -11.13 27.76
N LYS A 61 -26.55 -12.05 28.73
CA LYS A 61 -27.61 -12.06 29.76
C LYS A 61 -27.45 -10.88 30.72
N LYS A 62 -26.21 -10.58 31.12
CA LYS A 62 -25.91 -9.44 32.00
C LYS A 62 -24.68 -8.69 31.50
N LEU A 63 -24.83 -7.38 31.29
CA LEU A 63 -23.75 -6.46 30.96
C LEU A 63 -23.49 -5.55 32.16
N VAL A 64 -22.28 -5.61 32.71
CA VAL A 64 -21.85 -4.76 33.82
C VAL A 64 -20.85 -3.73 33.30
N ILE A 65 -21.18 -2.45 33.47
CA ILE A 65 -20.32 -1.33 33.10
C ILE A 65 -19.71 -0.74 34.38
N PHE A 66 -18.39 -0.80 34.45
CA PHE A 66 -17.60 -0.22 35.54
C PHE A 66 -17.09 1.20 35.20
N ASP A 67 -17.33 1.68 33.99
CA ASP A 67 -16.98 3.04 33.56
C ASP A 67 -17.95 4.09 34.15
N SER A 68 -17.44 5.29 34.49
CA SER A 68 -18.25 6.41 35.00
C SER A 68 -18.17 7.68 34.16
N ASP A 69 -17.22 7.78 33.24
CA ASP A 69 -17.07 8.93 32.36
C ASP A 69 -16.31 8.42 31.15
N LYS A 70 -16.97 8.41 29.99
CA LYS A 70 -16.48 8.07 28.63
C LYS A 70 -15.09 7.42 28.57
N PRO A 71 -14.88 6.29 27.88
CA PRO A 71 -13.56 5.65 27.76
C PRO A 71 -12.48 6.66 27.37
N SER A 72 -11.74 7.13 28.35
CA SER A 72 -10.75 8.18 28.18
C SER A 72 -9.47 7.51 27.69
N GLY A 73 -9.27 7.54 26.37
CA GLY A 73 -7.91 7.41 25.82
C GLY A 73 -7.74 6.69 24.50
N GLN A 74 -8.59 5.71 24.12
CA GLN A 74 -8.29 4.90 22.91
C GLN A 74 -9.49 4.45 22.07
N SER A 75 -10.72 4.42 22.59
CA SER A 75 -11.91 4.04 21.80
C SER A 75 -13.16 4.68 22.41
N ASN A 76 -13.92 5.46 21.63
CA ASN A 76 -15.13 6.14 22.12
C ASN A 76 -16.37 5.22 22.17
N TYR A 77 -16.19 3.90 22.29
CA TYR A 77 -17.25 2.90 22.19
C TYR A 77 -17.04 1.71 23.12
N HIS A 78 -18.13 1.06 23.50
CA HIS A 78 -18.13 -0.21 24.22
C HIS A 78 -18.17 -1.40 23.26
N PHE A 79 -18.93 -1.25 22.16
CA PHE A 79 -19.07 -2.25 21.10
C PHE A 79 -18.67 -1.66 19.75
N GLY A 80 -17.67 -2.27 19.11
CA GLY A 80 -17.18 -1.89 17.78
C GLY A 80 -17.54 -2.94 16.72
N ILE A 81 -18.14 -2.51 15.62
CA ILE A 81 -18.46 -3.37 14.48
C ILE A 81 -17.78 -2.80 13.24
N PHE A 82 -16.64 -3.40 12.87
CA PHE A 82 -15.76 -2.85 11.85
C PHE A 82 -15.69 -3.69 10.59
N GLY A 83 -15.48 -3.04 9.46
CA GLY A 83 -14.94 -3.68 8.28
C GLY A 83 -13.42 -3.77 8.32
N THR A 84 -12.81 -4.26 7.25
CA THR A 84 -11.35 -4.37 7.11
C THR A 84 -10.87 -3.46 6.01
N ASP A 85 -9.95 -2.56 6.33
CA ASP A 85 -9.43 -1.60 5.36
C ASP A 85 -8.62 -2.32 4.28
N GLY A 86 -8.64 -1.79 3.06
CA GLY A 86 -7.87 -2.30 1.94
C GLY A 86 -6.37 -2.33 2.24
N ASN A 87 -5.87 -1.33 2.95
CA ASN A 87 -4.46 -1.23 3.36
C ASN A 87 -4.02 -2.31 4.36
N GLU A 88 -4.96 -2.87 5.14
CA GLU A 88 -4.65 -3.97 6.07
C GLU A 88 -4.58 -5.34 5.37
N GLN A 89 -5.13 -5.45 4.16
CA GLN A 89 -5.15 -6.70 3.39
C GLN A 89 -3.84 -6.95 2.63
N ILE A 90 -2.90 -6.01 2.70
CA ILE A 90 -1.67 -6.01 1.93
C ILE A 90 -0.48 -5.67 2.83
N ALA A 91 0.69 -6.23 2.50
CA ALA A 91 1.92 -5.81 3.15
C ALA A 91 2.29 -4.37 2.72
N PRO A 92 2.85 -3.54 3.62
CA PRO A 92 3.27 -2.18 3.29
C PRO A 92 4.19 -2.12 2.07
N ARG A 93 3.97 -1.17 1.15
CA ARG A 93 4.75 -0.95 -0.09
C ARG A 93 4.76 -2.10 -1.10
N ALA A 94 3.96 -3.16 -0.89
CA ALA A 94 3.85 -4.25 -1.86
C ALA A 94 3.11 -3.87 -3.16
N LEU A 95 2.63 -2.62 -3.25
CA LEU A 95 1.93 -2.09 -4.40
C LEU A 95 2.78 -1.19 -5.28
N ASP A 96 3.90 -0.62 -4.78
CA ASP A 96 4.73 0.26 -5.59
C ASP A 96 5.44 -0.52 -6.69
N GLY A 97 5.48 0.06 -7.88
CA GLY A 97 6.24 -0.42 -9.01
C GLY A 97 7.74 -0.30 -8.75
N LYS A 98 8.51 -1.30 -9.16
CA LYS A 98 9.97 -1.25 -9.06
C LYS A 98 10.56 -0.29 -10.09
N PRO A 99 11.63 0.45 -9.75
CA PRO A 99 12.37 1.23 -10.73
C PRO A 99 12.98 0.36 -11.83
N GLY A 100 13.03 0.92 -13.03
CA GLY A 100 13.72 0.34 -14.17
C GLY A 100 15.24 0.36 -13.98
N ALA A 101 15.90 -0.71 -14.42
CA ALA A 101 17.36 -0.78 -14.39
C ALA A 101 17.99 0.20 -15.40
N ALA A 102 19.09 0.83 -15.01
CA ALA A 102 19.88 1.66 -15.92
C ALA A 102 20.51 0.81 -17.04
N GLY A 103 20.66 1.42 -18.21
CA GLY A 103 21.37 0.85 -19.34
C GLY A 103 22.88 0.86 -19.13
N ALA A 104 23.56 -0.20 -19.58
CA ALA A 104 25.02 -0.26 -19.54
C ALA A 104 25.65 0.75 -20.52
N THR A 105 26.77 1.36 -20.11
CA THR A 105 27.57 2.23 -20.99
C THR A 105 28.23 1.40 -22.09
N GLY A 106 28.27 1.94 -23.30
CA GLY A 106 28.95 1.35 -24.43
C GLY A 106 30.47 1.40 -24.26
N ASN A 107 31.15 0.31 -24.62
CA ASN A 107 32.61 0.28 -24.57
C ASN A 107 33.21 1.23 -25.60
N SER A 108 34.28 1.92 -25.23
CA SER A 108 35.03 2.75 -26.18
C SER A 108 35.76 1.88 -27.19
N GLY A 109 35.94 2.42 -28.38
CA GLY A 109 36.69 1.81 -29.45
C GLY A 109 38.20 1.82 -29.21
N ALA A 110 38.89 0.83 -29.76
CA ALA A 110 40.34 0.71 -29.68
C ALA A 110 41.01 1.73 -30.62
N SER A 111 42.00 2.45 -30.09
CA SER A 111 42.86 3.34 -30.89
C SER A 111 43.97 2.54 -31.56
N GLN A 112 44.02 2.55 -32.89
CA GLN A 112 44.97 1.75 -33.68
C GLN A 112 44.96 2.23 -35.15
N TRP A 113 45.74 1.58 -36.02
CA TRP A 113 45.77 1.91 -37.46
C TRP A 113 44.43 1.75 -38.18
N LYS A 114 43.56 0.90 -37.64
CA LYS A 114 42.14 0.84 -38.03
C LYS A 114 41.31 0.96 -36.77
N PRO A 115 41.09 2.19 -36.27
CA PRO A 115 40.41 2.37 -35.00
C PRO A 115 39.00 1.78 -35.09
N THR A 116 38.52 1.25 -33.98
CA THR A 116 37.15 0.74 -33.94
C THR A 116 36.21 1.83 -33.43
N PRO A 117 34.95 1.84 -33.88
CA PRO A 117 33.94 2.73 -33.31
C PRO A 117 33.70 2.45 -31.83
N GLY A 118 33.18 3.46 -31.13
CA GLY A 118 32.60 3.28 -29.82
C GLY A 118 31.28 2.50 -29.91
N LEU A 119 31.00 1.64 -28.95
CA LEU A 119 29.73 0.91 -28.90
C LEU A 119 28.61 1.82 -28.41
N THR A 120 27.40 1.55 -28.88
CA THR A 120 26.20 2.23 -28.40
C THR A 120 25.91 1.83 -26.95
N GLY A 121 25.50 2.80 -26.14
CA GLY A 121 25.01 2.56 -24.80
C GLY A 121 23.68 1.81 -24.83
N GLN A 122 23.46 0.91 -23.87
CA GLN A 122 22.21 0.19 -23.77
C GLN A 122 21.10 1.11 -23.24
N ASN A 123 19.86 0.82 -23.61
CA ASN A 123 18.71 1.56 -23.09
C ASN A 123 18.49 1.26 -21.61
N GLY A 124 17.98 2.24 -20.88
CA GLY A 124 17.36 2.00 -19.59
C GLY A 124 16.09 1.18 -19.76
N LYS A 125 15.75 0.39 -18.74
CA LYS A 125 14.48 -0.33 -18.68
C LYS A 125 13.39 0.58 -18.15
N ASP A 126 12.17 0.30 -18.56
CA ASP A 126 10.98 0.98 -18.01
C ASP A 126 10.80 0.60 -16.53
N GLY A 127 10.22 1.52 -15.76
CA GLY A 127 9.73 1.23 -14.42
C GLY A 127 8.48 0.35 -14.47
N GLU A 128 8.30 -0.49 -13.45
CA GLU A 128 7.08 -1.29 -13.32
C GLU A 128 5.90 -0.41 -12.90
N ASN A 129 4.68 -0.80 -13.26
CA ASN A 129 3.49 -0.09 -12.80
C ASN A 129 3.24 -0.37 -11.31
N GLY A 130 2.69 0.62 -10.63
CA GLY A 130 2.04 0.44 -9.34
C GLY A 130 0.81 -0.45 -9.48
N ARG A 131 0.47 -1.13 -8.40
CA ARG A 131 -0.70 -2.00 -8.32
C ARG A 131 -1.87 -1.24 -7.70
N ASP A 132 -3.08 -1.59 -8.11
CA ASP A 132 -4.28 -1.04 -7.52
C ASP A 132 -4.41 -1.39 -6.04
N GLY A 133 -4.97 -0.46 -5.29
CA GLY A 133 -5.37 -0.63 -3.91
C GLY A 133 -6.50 -1.67 -3.79
N LYS A 134 -6.55 -2.36 -2.65
CA LYS A 134 -7.63 -3.29 -2.37
C LYS A 134 -8.88 -2.55 -1.94
N ASN A 135 -10.05 -3.02 -2.32
CA ASN A 135 -11.29 -2.50 -1.76
C ASN A 135 -11.34 -2.81 -0.26
N GLY A 136 -11.97 -1.93 0.51
CA GLY A 136 -12.37 -2.23 1.87
C GLY A 136 -13.33 -3.41 1.91
N ILE A 137 -13.33 -4.12 3.04
CA ILE A 137 -14.30 -5.18 3.34
C ILE A 137 -15.34 -4.60 4.29
N SER A 138 -16.59 -4.92 4.04
CA SER A 138 -17.73 -4.47 4.84
C SER A 138 -17.67 -5.00 6.28
N SER A 139 -18.17 -4.22 7.24
CA SER A 139 -18.68 -4.79 8.49
C SER A 139 -19.83 -5.72 8.13
N LEU A 140 -19.88 -6.96 8.62
CA LEU A 140 -21.02 -7.84 8.30
C LEU A 140 -22.19 -7.61 9.26
N ASP A 141 -23.33 -8.24 8.99
CA ASP A 141 -24.53 -8.09 9.83
C ASP A 141 -24.25 -8.50 11.28
N ALA A 142 -24.82 -7.73 12.22
CA ALA A 142 -24.65 -7.95 13.64
C ALA A 142 -26.00 -7.92 14.37
N ILE A 143 -26.22 -8.88 15.26
CA ILE A 143 -27.31 -8.91 16.23
C ILE A 143 -26.67 -8.97 17.62
N ILE A 144 -26.97 -7.99 18.46
CA ILE A 144 -26.51 -7.94 19.85
C ILE A 144 -27.74 -7.82 20.74
N GLN A 145 -28.00 -8.85 21.54
CA GLN A 145 -29.06 -8.87 22.54
C GLN A 145 -28.47 -8.73 23.93
N ILE A 146 -29.03 -7.84 24.76
CA ILE A 146 -28.63 -7.65 26.16
C ILE A 146 -29.88 -7.72 27.03
N ASP A 147 -29.94 -8.67 27.96
CA ASP A 147 -31.13 -8.85 28.81
C ASP A 147 -31.10 -7.95 30.08
N GLU A 148 -29.93 -7.73 30.67
CA GLU A 148 -29.75 -6.92 31.88
C GLU A 148 -28.51 -6.01 31.76
N ILE A 149 -28.63 -4.76 32.23
CA ILE A 149 -27.54 -3.78 32.28
C ILE A 149 -27.38 -3.27 33.71
N GLU A 150 -26.16 -3.35 34.25
CA GLU A 150 -25.79 -2.84 35.56
C GLU A 150 -24.66 -1.80 35.45
N PHE A 151 -24.85 -0.63 36.07
CA PHE A 151 -23.82 0.41 36.19
C PHE A 151 -23.27 0.43 37.61
N LYS A 152 -21.98 0.15 37.80
CA LYS A 152 -21.39 -0.04 39.15
C LYS A 152 -21.03 1.26 39.88
N ARG A 153 -21.00 2.42 39.23
CA ARG A 153 -20.55 3.69 39.85
C ARG A 153 -21.67 4.66 40.28
N GLY A 154 -22.93 4.22 40.31
CA GLY A 154 -24.03 4.95 40.96
C GLY A 154 -24.70 6.05 40.13
N GLU A 155 -24.07 6.53 39.06
CA GLU A 155 -24.73 7.30 37.99
C GLU A 155 -24.92 6.40 36.77
N MET A 156 -26.10 6.48 36.13
CA MET A 156 -26.36 5.70 34.91
C MET A 156 -25.62 6.34 33.73
N GLY A 157 -24.76 5.56 33.07
CA GLY A 157 -23.95 6.00 31.93
C GLY A 157 -24.56 5.62 30.58
N ASP A 158 -23.85 5.97 29.51
CA ASP A 158 -24.19 5.59 28.14
C ASP A 158 -23.42 4.33 27.71
N ILE A 159 -24.10 3.38 27.07
CA ILE A 159 -23.49 2.27 26.33
C ILE A 159 -23.41 2.68 24.86
N VAL A 160 -22.20 2.73 24.33
CA VAL A 160 -21.93 3.27 23.00
C VAL A 160 -21.59 2.16 22.01
N PHE A 161 -22.35 2.08 20.92
CA PHE A 161 -22.09 1.23 19.77
C PHE A 161 -21.47 2.06 18.64
N TYR A 162 -20.40 1.57 18.05
CA TYR A 162 -19.75 2.24 16.92
C TYR A 162 -19.59 1.26 15.76
N ALA A 163 -19.99 1.69 14.58
CA ALA A 163 -19.88 0.88 13.37
C ALA A 163 -19.25 1.66 12.23
N ARG A 164 -18.26 1.04 11.59
CA ARG A 164 -17.59 1.63 10.42
C ARG A 164 -17.16 0.54 9.44
N PRO A 165 -17.61 0.57 8.18
CA PRO A 165 -17.12 -0.35 7.16
C PRO A 165 -15.67 -0.02 6.78
N GLY A 166 -14.97 -0.97 6.15
CA GLY A 166 -13.56 -0.82 5.83
C GLY A 166 -13.31 0.20 4.74
N ASP A 167 -12.26 1.01 4.91
CA ASP A 167 -11.81 1.96 3.90
C ASP A 167 -11.16 1.25 2.71
N GLY A 168 -11.16 1.88 1.55
CA GLY A 168 -10.37 1.45 0.41
C GLY A 168 -8.87 1.64 0.66
N GLY A 169 -8.06 0.73 0.15
CA GLY A 169 -6.60 0.83 0.20
C GLY A 169 -6.06 1.74 -0.89
N ASP A 170 -4.91 2.34 -0.64
CA ASP A 170 -4.27 3.24 -1.60
C ASP A 170 -3.64 2.45 -2.75
N GLY A 171 -3.67 3.02 -3.95
CA GLY A 171 -2.93 2.52 -5.10
C GLY A 171 -1.43 2.76 -4.93
N GLY A 172 -0.62 1.82 -5.42
CA GLY A 172 0.84 1.95 -5.41
C GLY A 172 1.34 2.95 -6.45
N ASN A 173 2.47 3.59 -6.19
CA ASN A 173 3.12 4.47 -7.15
C ASN A 173 3.77 3.66 -8.28
N GLY A 174 3.85 4.24 -9.47
CA GLY A 174 4.66 3.68 -10.56
C GLY A 174 6.15 3.79 -10.26
N GLY A 175 6.93 2.81 -10.72
CA GLY A 175 8.38 2.84 -10.62
C GLY A 175 9.00 3.81 -11.63
N ASP A 176 10.13 4.44 -11.26
CA ASP A 176 10.85 5.32 -12.18
C ASP A 176 11.47 4.56 -13.35
N GLY A 177 11.55 5.17 -14.52
CA GLY A 177 12.30 4.63 -15.65
C GLY A 177 13.81 4.67 -15.41
N GLY A 178 14.52 3.63 -15.85
CA GLY A 178 15.98 3.57 -15.78
C GLY A 178 16.64 4.52 -16.77
N ASN A 179 17.78 5.10 -16.40
CA ASN A 179 18.54 5.94 -17.32
C ASN A 179 19.19 5.12 -18.45
N GLY A 180 19.30 5.68 -19.65
CA GLY A 180 20.08 5.11 -20.73
C GLY A 180 21.58 5.16 -20.46
N GLY A 181 22.31 4.14 -20.92
CA GLY A 181 23.76 4.10 -20.84
C GLY A 181 24.41 5.05 -21.83
N ASN A 182 25.56 5.62 -21.48
CA ASN A 182 26.30 6.50 -22.40
C ASN A 182 26.88 5.69 -23.58
N GLY A 183 27.06 6.32 -24.73
CA GLY A 183 27.82 5.75 -25.83
C GLY A 183 29.32 5.73 -25.52
N GLY A 184 30.03 4.73 -26.03
CA GLY A 184 31.49 4.65 -25.94
C GLY A 184 32.15 5.63 -26.89
N ASN A 185 33.33 6.13 -26.56
CA ASN A 185 34.07 7.00 -27.50
C ASN A 185 34.65 6.19 -28.65
N GLY A 186 34.81 6.80 -29.82
CA GLY A 186 35.52 6.22 -30.95
C GLY A 186 37.03 6.13 -30.71
N GLY A 187 37.67 5.11 -31.26
CA GLY A 187 39.11 4.97 -31.20
C GLY A 187 39.82 6.05 -32.03
N ASN A 188 40.96 6.53 -31.54
CA ASN A 188 41.82 7.43 -32.31
C ASN A 188 42.60 6.66 -33.39
N GLY A 189 42.75 7.24 -34.56
CA GLY A 189 43.61 6.71 -35.61
C GLY A 189 45.08 6.79 -35.20
N THR A 190 45.80 5.68 -35.31
CA THR A 190 47.27 5.68 -35.16
C THR A 190 47.95 5.40 -36.50
N GLU A 191 49.12 5.98 -36.72
CA GLU A 191 49.75 6.00 -38.03
C GLU A 191 51.01 5.12 -38.07
N PRO A 192 51.02 4.02 -38.83
CA PRO A 192 52.22 3.44 -39.38
C PRO A 192 52.51 4.08 -40.74
N ALA A 193 53.63 4.80 -40.85
CA ALA A 193 54.25 5.20 -42.12
C ALA A 193 53.43 6.13 -43.05
N CYS A 194 52.91 7.25 -42.54
CA CYS A 194 52.34 8.35 -43.36
C CYS A 194 51.14 7.96 -44.25
N VAL A 195 50.35 6.99 -43.79
CA VAL A 195 49.04 6.69 -44.35
C VAL A 195 48.00 7.39 -43.47
N PRO A 196 47.21 8.35 -44.00
CA PRO A 196 46.21 9.05 -43.20
C PRO A 196 45.22 8.05 -42.59
N THR A 197 45.15 8.03 -41.26
CA THR A 197 44.20 7.18 -40.51
C THR A 197 43.12 8.05 -39.88
N ASP A 198 41.90 7.92 -40.36
CA ASP A 198 40.74 8.60 -39.77
C ASP A 198 40.46 8.03 -38.36
N GLY A 199 39.97 8.89 -37.46
CA GLY A 199 39.41 8.45 -36.19
C GLY A 199 38.08 7.75 -36.40
N ALA A 200 37.73 6.83 -35.49
CA ALA A 200 36.45 6.13 -35.57
C ALA A 200 35.33 6.94 -34.90
N ASP A 201 34.09 6.69 -35.31
CA ASP A 201 32.93 7.37 -34.73
C ASP A 201 32.68 6.96 -33.27
N GLY A 202 32.10 7.88 -32.50
CA GLY A 202 31.57 7.62 -31.17
C GLY A 202 30.27 6.83 -31.23
N GLY A 203 30.02 6.03 -30.20
CA GLY A 203 28.77 5.31 -30.02
C GLY A 203 27.62 6.24 -29.63
N THR A 204 26.40 5.87 -30.01
CA THR A 204 25.20 6.60 -29.59
C THR A 204 24.88 6.31 -28.12
N GLY A 205 24.28 7.25 -27.40
CA GLY A 205 23.74 7.01 -26.07
C GLY A 205 22.46 6.17 -26.14
N GLY A 206 22.28 5.28 -25.17
CA GLY A 206 21.04 4.52 -25.02
C GLY A 206 19.88 5.42 -24.59
N LYS A 207 18.66 5.06 -24.96
CA LYS A 207 17.44 5.77 -24.53
C LYS A 207 17.16 5.55 -23.04
N GLY A 208 16.55 6.53 -22.38
CA GLY A 208 15.97 6.35 -21.06
C GLY A 208 14.72 5.48 -21.12
N GLY A 209 14.45 4.73 -20.06
CA GLY A 209 13.20 3.99 -19.88
C GLY A 209 12.06 4.92 -19.47
N ASN A 210 10.83 4.50 -19.73
CA ASN A 210 9.62 5.20 -19.28
C ASN A 210 9.37 4.95 -17.79
N GLY A 211 8.73 5.90 -17.12
CA GLY A 211 8.16 5.67 -15.80
C GLY A 211 6.92 4.77 -15.88
N GLY A 212 6.75 3.91 -14.88
CA GLY A 212 5.55 3.09 -14.72
C GLY A 212 4.34 3.92 -14.32
N THR A 213 3.14 3.46 -14.64
CA THR A 213 1.90 4.13 -14.19
C THR A 213 1.62 3.85 -12.72
N GLY A 214 1.02 4.80 -12.01
CA GLY A 214 0.45 4.55 -10.68
C GLY A 214 -0.77 3.63 -10.75
N GLY A 215 -1.05 2.93 -9.65
CA GLY A 215 -2.26 2.12 -9.47
C GLY A 215 -3.44 2.95 -8.98
N ASP A 216 -4.65 2.44 -9.17
CA ASP A 216 -5.88 3.09 -8.71
C ASP A 216 -6.12 2.86 -7.22
N GLY A 217 -6.85 3.77 -6.57
CA GLY A 217 -7.30 3.57 -5.19
C GLY A 217 -8.45 2.56 -5.11
N GLY A 218 -8.46 1.72 -4.09
CA GLY A 218 -9.56 0.80 -3.81
C GLY A 218 -10.81 1.54 -3.32
N ASN A 219 -12.00 0.99 -3.57
CA ASN A 219 -13.25 1.54 -3.05
C ASN A 219 -13.41 1.21 -1.55
N GLY A 220 -14.02 2.13 -0.79
CA GLY A 220 -14.53 1.84 0.54
C GLY A 220 -15.74 0.90 0.49
N ALA A 221 -15.93 0.12 1.55
CA ALA A 221 -17.07 -0.80 1.64
C ALA A 221 -18.34 -0.10 2.14
N ASN A 222 -19.50 -0.61 1.73
CA ASN A 222 -20.76 -0.23 2.36
C ASN A 222 -20.89 -0.88 3.74
N GLY A 223 -21.59 -0.22 4.66
CA GLY A 223 -21.98 -0.76 5.96
C GLY A 223 -23.08 -1.82 5.85
N SER A 224 -23.32 -2.50 6.97
CA SER A 224 -24.31 -3.57 7.13
C SER A 224 -25.45 -3.16 8.04
N ASN A 225 -26.40 -4.07 8.26
CA ASN A 225 -27.45 -3.89 9.24
C ASN A 225 -26.98 -4.40 10.61
N ILE A 226 -27.15 -3.56 11.63
CA ILE A 226 -26.80 -3.85 13.01
C ILE A 226 -28.06 -3.70 13.85
N LEU A 227 -28.45 -4.79 14.50
CA LEU A 227 -29.63 -4.87 15.34
C LEU A 227 -29.22 -5.00 16.81
N ILE A 228 -29.60 -4.02 17.62
CA ILE A 228 -29.40 -4.02 19.07
C ILE A 228 -30.75 -4.33 19.70
N LYS A 229 -30.80 -5.36 20.54
CA LYS A 229 -32.01 -5.76 21.28
C LYS A 229 -31.79 -5.56 22.77
N VAL A 230 -32.61 -4.73 23.40
CA VAL A 230 -32.54 -4.45 24.84
C VAL A 230 -33.96 -4.32 25.41
N PRO A 231 -34.21 -4.60 26.70
CA PRO A 231 -35.46 -4.20 27.34
C PRO A 231 -35.72 -2.69 27.21
N ALA A 232 -36.99 -2.30 27.07
CA ALA A 232 -37.39 -0.89 26.88
C ALA A 232 -36.84 0.07 27.95
N ILE A 233 -36.66 -0.41 29.18
CA ILE A 233 -36.10 0.39 30.29
C ILE A 233 -34.65 0.86 30.05
N TYR A 234 -33.90 0.17 29.17
CA TYR A 234 -32.51 0.46 28.89
C TYR A 234 -32.26 1.23 27.59
N GLU A 235 -33.28 1.40 26.76
CA GLU A 235 -33.16 2.07 25.45
C GLU A 235 -32.50 3.46 25.55
N GLN A 236 -32.84 4.22 26.60
CA GLN A 236 -32.32 5.57 26.84
C GLN A 236 -30.79 5.64 27.05
N TYR A 237 -30.18 4.54 27.50
CA TYR A 237 -28.73 4.44 27.75
C TYR A 237 -27.96 3.99 26.50
N ILE A 238 -28.64 3.57 25.45
CA ILE A 238 -27.97 3.12 24.22
C ILE A 238 -27.70 4.33 23.33
N LYS A 239 -26.42 4.59 23.08
CA LYS A 239 -25.95 5.54 22.06
C LYS A 239 -25.29 4.78 20.93
N TRP A 240 -25.36 5.35 19.73
CA TRP A 240 -24.71 4.76 18.59
C TRP A 240 -24.19 5.81 17.63
N GLN A 241 -23.14 5.44 16.90
CA GLN A 241 -22.59 6.20 15.80
C GLN A 241 -22.26 5.24 14.66
N SER A 242 -22.53 5.65 13.43
CA SER A 242 -22.00 4.96 12.26
C SER A 242 -21.42 5.93 11.25
N ASP A 243 -20.18 5.65 10.85
CA ASP A 243 -19.46 6.44 9.87
C ASP A 243 -19.43 5.72 8.52
N THR A 244 -19.30 6.50 7.46
CA THR A 244 -19.02 6.00 6.10
C THR A 244 -17.58 5.51 6.00
N SER A 245 -17.31 4.64 5.03
CA SER A 245 -15.93 4.38 4.59
C SER A 245 -15.49 5.45 3.59
N VAL A 246 -14.18 5.64 3.46
CA VAL A 246 -13.57 6.41 2.38
C VAL A 246 -12.89 5.47 1.40
N GLY A 247 -12.83 5.84 0.12
CA GLY A 247 -11.98 5.12 -0.82
C GLY A 247 -10.53 5.57 -0.73
N GLY A 248 -9.63 4.70 -1.19
CA GLY A 248 -8.19 4.94 -1.16
C GLY A 248 -7.75 5.95 -2.21
N HIS A 249 -6.58 6.54 -1.98
CA HIS A 249 -5.95 7.45 -2.92
C HIS A 249 -5.34 6.69 -4.10
N LYS A 250 -5.28 7.34 -5.27
CA LYS A 250 -4.53 6.81 -6.41
C LYS A 250 -3.03 6.97 -6.19
N GLY A 251 -2.24 6.09 -6.81
CA GLY A 251 -0.80 6.20 -6.88
C GLY A 251 -0.35 7.20 -7.95
N ASN A 252 0.82 7.82 -7.72
CA ASN A 252 1.45 8.71 -8.68
C ASN A 252 2.19 7.91 -9.76
N GLY A 253 2.32 8.50 -10.95
CA GLY A 253 3.20 7.95 -11.99
C GLY A 253 4.68 8.05 -11.62
N GLY A 254 5.48 7.10 -12.10
CA GLY A 254 6.94 7.12 -11.94
C GLY A 254 7.60 8.18 -12.83
N ALA A 255 8.77 8.67 -12.43
CA ALA A 255 9.56 9.59 -13.23
C ALA A 255 10.12 8.92 -14.50
N LYS A 256 10.45 9.71 -15.51
CA LYS A 256 11.15 9.22 -16.70
C LYS A 256 12.63 8.95 -16.43
N GLY A 257 13.19 7.98 -17.13
CA GLY A 257 14.63 7.81 -17.28
C GLY A 257 15.22 8.83 -18.24
N SER A 258 16.41 9.34 -17.94
CA SER A 258 17.17 10.23 -18.84
C SER A 258 17.87 9.43 -19.93
N GLY A 259 17.99 9.98 -21.14
CA GLY A 259 18.78 9.38 -22.21
C GLY A 259 20.28 9.53 -21.97
N GLY A 260 21.04 8.50 -22.34
CA GLY A 260 22.49 8.45 -22.21
C GLY A 260 23.19 9.46 -23.11
N GLN A 261 24.35 9.95 -22.69
CA GLN A 261 25.16 10.87 -23.48
C GLN A 261 25.78 10.17 -24.70
N ALA A 262 26.03 10.94 -25.75
CA ALA A 262 26.80 10.48 -26.90
C ALA A 262 28.26 10.20 -26.52
N GLY A 263 28.86 9.17 -27.13
CA GLY A 263 30.30 9.00 -27.16
C GLY A 263 30.93 9.98 -28.15
N ARG A 264 32.13 10.48 -27.85
CA ARG A 264 32.87 11.36 -28.75
C ARG A 264 33.54 10.58 -29.87
N GLY A 265 33.64 11.17 -31.05
CA GLY A 265 34.43 10.64 -32.16
C GLY A 265 35.93 10.70 -31.87
N GLY A 266 36.66 9.69 -32.34
CA GLY A 266 38.11 9.63 -32.22
C GLY A 266 38.80 10.66 -33.11
N HIS A 267 39.98 11.11 -32.71
CA HIS A 267 40.82 11.97 -33.54
C HIS A 267 41.53 11.15 -34.63
N GLY A 268 41.69 11.75 -35.82
CA GLY A 268 42.55 11.18 -36.86
C GLY A 268 44.04 11.30 -36.52
N GLY A 269 44.85 10.42 -37.11
CA GLY A 269 46.30 10.40 -36.92
C GLY A 269 46.99 11.66 -37.44
N LYS A 270 48.07 12.09 -36.76
CA LYS A 270 48.90 13.23 -37.15
C LYS A 270 50.38 12.93 -36.94
N ASN A 271 51.16 12.88 -38.01
CA ASN A 271 52.62 12.85 -37.90
C ASN A 271 53.29 13.96 -38.74
N GLY A 272 54.38 14.53 -38.22
CA GLY A 272 55.03 15.80 -38.58
C GLY A 272 55.39 16.03 -40.06
N GLY A 273 54.37 16.20 -40.90
CA GLY A 273 54.47 16.50 -42.34
C GLY A 273 53.50 15.71 -43.23
N CYS A 274 52.80 14.71 -42.70
CA CYS A 274 51.89 13.84 -43.46
C CYS A 274 50.42 14.31 -43.35
N PRO A 275 49.55 13.98 -44.34
CA PRO A 275 48.17 14.46 -44.33
C PRO A 275 47.42 13.91 -43.12
N GLN A 276 46.79 14.80 -42.34
CA GLN A 276 46.06 14.42 -41.13
C GLN A 276 44.79 13.63 -41.49
N GLY A 277 44.56 12.51 -40.79
CA GLY A 277 43.31 11.78 -40.87
C GLY A 277 42.12 12.60 -40.35
N LYS A 278 40.92 12.32 -40.85
CA LYS A 278 39.69 13.00 -40.40
C LYS A 278 39.36 12.60 -38.98
N GLN A 279 38.71 13.51 -38.26
CA GLN A 279 38.09 13.18 -36.98
C GLN A 279 36.84 12.32 -37.24
N GLY A 280 36.63 11.32 -36.40
CA GLY A 280 35.37 10.58 -36.34
C GLY A 280 34.25 11.48 -35.83
N ASN A 281 33.01 11.13 -36.16
CA ASN A 281 31.84 11.85 -35.72
C ASN A 281 31.52 11.51 -34.26
N ASP A 282 31.05 12.48 -33.50
CA ASP A 282 30.41 12.21 -32.22
C ASP A 282 29.12 11.41 -32.45
N GLY A 283 28.80 10.53 -31.52
CA GLY A 283 27.51 9.85 -31.48
C GLY A 283 26.37 10.82 -31.22
N VAL A 284 25.16 10.28 -31.16
CA VAL A 284 23.95 11.04 -30.81
C VAL A 284 23.55 10.73 -29.37
N ARG A 285 23.10 11.74 -28.63
CA ARG A 285 22.53 11.56 -27.28
C ARG A 285 21.26 10.71 -27.38
N GLY A 286 21.08 9.76 -26.47
CA GLY A 286 19.83 9.03 -26.33
C GLY A 286 18.68 9.94 -25.92
N GLU A 287 17.47 9.59 -26.35
CA GLU A 287 16.26 10.28 -25.94
C GLU A 287 15.91 9.94 -24.48
N ASP A 288 15.36 10.90 -23.75
CA ASP A 288 14.75 10.61 -22.45
C ASP A 288 13.46 9.78 -22.65
N GLY A 289 13.09 8.99 -21.65
CA GLY A 289 11.79 8.31 -21.62
C GLY A 289 10.62 9.27 -21.36
N ALA A 290 9.41 8.72 -21.32
CA ALA A 290 8.21 9.44 -20.89
C ALA A 290 7.95 9.24 -19.39
N PRO A 291 7.44 10.26 -18.67
CA PRO A 291 6.98 10.06 -17.30
C PRO A 291 5.75 9.13 -17.30
N GLY A 292 5.63 8.35 -16.23
CA GLY A 292 4.44 7.56 -15.96
C GLY A 292 3.23 8.45 -15.71
N LYS A 293 2.04 7.90 -15.94
CA LYS A 293 0.78 8.56 -15.57
C LYS A 293 0.40 8.15 -14.16
N ASP A 294 -0.24 9.05 -13.42
CA ASP A 294 -0.95 8.66 -12.20
C ASP A 294 -2.03 7.60 -12.49
N GLY A 295 -2.51 6.93 -11.45
CA GLY A 295 -3.68 6.05 -11.53
C GLY A 295 -4.83 6.71 -12.30
N THR A 296 -5.48 5.91 -13.14
CA THR A 296 -6.53 6.33 -14.06
C THR A 296 -7.88 6.50 -13.37
N GLY A 297 -8.08 5.82 -12.24
CA GLY A 297 -9.19 6.03 -11.33
C GLY A 297 -9.00 7.31 -10.52
N ASN A 298 -10.10 8.01 -10.25
CA ASN A 298 -10.14 8.94 -9.13
C ASN A 298 -9.83 8.18 -7.82
N THR A 299 -9.67 8.90 -6.71
CA THR A 299 -9.82 8.30 -5.38
C THR A 299 -10.98 7.31 -5.38
N GLY A 300 -10.80 6.14 -4.75
CA GLY A 300 -11.85 5.14 -4.68
C GLY A 300 -13.15 5.75 -4.13
N ASN A 301 -14.28 5.14 -4.48
CA ASN A 301 -15.56 5.62 -3.99
C ASN A 301 -15.71 5.35 -2.49
N SER A 302 -16.27 6.31 -1.76
CA SER A 302 -16.76 6.08 -0.39
C SER A 302 -17.92 5.10 -0.38
N GLY A 303 -18.04 4.31 0.69
CA GLY A 303 -19.18 3.45 0.95
C GLY A 303 -20.13 4.04 1.98
N ALA A 304 -21.40 3.60 1.94
CA ALA A 304 -22.42 4.04 2.89
C ALA A 304 -22.11 3.58 4.32
N ALA A 305 -22.60 4.32 5.31
CA ALA A 305 -22.52 3.91 6.72
C ALA A 305 -23.41 2.69 7.02
N SER A 306 -23.17 2.03 8.15
CA SER A 306 -24.02 0.93 8.63
C SER A 306 -25.34 1.47 9.18
N VAL A 307 -26.40 0.69 9.04
CA VAL A 307 -27.72 1.02 9.62
C VAL A 307 -27.82 0.36 10.99
N ILE A 308 -27.88 1.17 12.04
CA ILE A 308 -28.04 0.69 13.42
C ILE A 308 -29.50 0.86 13.84
N THR A 309 -30.14 -0.25 14.23
CA THR A 309 -31.53 -0.29 14.70
C THR A 309 -31.55 -0.77 16.14
N ILE A 310 -32.32 -0.09 16.99
CA ILE A 310 -32.60 -0.53 18.36
C ILE A 310 -34.01 -1.11 18.36
N ASN A 311 -34.15 -2.36 18.81
CA ASN A 311 -35.43 -2.99 19.06
C ASN A 311 -35.58 -3.26 20.56
N THR A 312 -36.71 -2.83 21.11
CA THR A 312 -37.05 -3.18 22.49
C THR A 312 -37.62 -4.59 22.54
N LEU A 313 -37.16 -5.40 23.50
CA LEU A 313 -37.69 -6.76 23.77
C LEU A 313 -39.06 -6.72 24.46
#